data_AF-A0A1Q3S4N4-F1
#
_entry.id   AF-A0A1Q3S4N4-F1
#
_cell.length_a   1.000
_cell.length_b   1.000
_cell.length_c   1.000
_cell.angle_alpha   90.00
_cell.angle_beta   90.00
_cell.angle_gamma   90.00
#
_symmetry.space_group_name_H-M   'P 1'
#
loop_
_entity.id
_entity.type
_entity.pdbx_description
1 polymer ?
#
loop_
_entity_poly.entity_id
_entity_poly.type
_entity_poly.pdbx_seq_one_letter_code
_entity_poly.pdbx_strand_id
1 'polypeptide(L)'
;MKKIISATLITLISISCANAYMIKGERKEDAIKNIIIDFTKTKNNKIESIYEITELKSSDKLYAFVFNERKWYTPKQSDTINGKTKSFPTSYVEYKKRLYLWHDNDSIISKGLIDVLTKYKLMDSTLIKKERGLFVSEDEIPIIKTDERARYYYYFVCKKNISEYVKVKSNKP
;
A
#
# COMPACT_ATOMS: atom_id res chain seq x y z
N MET A 1 -7.99 -64.59 2.87
CA MET A 1 -9.15 -63.66 2.92
C MET A 1 -9.11 -62.97 4.28
N LYS A 2 -8.99 -61.67 4.51
CA LYS A 2 -9.04 -60.42 3.72
C LYS A 2 -7.88 -59.52 4.23
N LYS A 3 -7.10 -58.94 3.33
CA LYS A 3 -6.17 -57.84 3.65
C LYS A 3 -7.00 -56.56 3.71
N ILE A 4 -7.12 -55.93 4.88
CA ILE A 4 -7.70 -54.60 5.00
C ILE A 4 -6.59 -53.61 4.64
N ILE A 5 -6.70 -53.07 3.43
CA ILE A 5 -5.83 -52.04 2.90
C ILE A 5 -6.06 -50.78 3.74
N SER A 6 -5.00 -50.35 4.44
CA SER A 6 -4.93 -49.05 5.11
C SER A 6 -5.19 -47.95 4.09
N ALA A 7 -6.37 -47.34 4.16
CA ALA A 7 -6.73 -46.18 3.36
C ALA A 7 -6.02 -44.94 3.93
N THR A 8 -4.72 -44.84 3.67
CA THR A 8 -4.00 -43.58 3.80
C THR A 8 -4.52 -42.67 2.69
N LEU A 9 -5.52 -41.87 3.01
CA LEU A 9 -6.10 -40.84 2.15
C LEU A 9 -5.05 -39.74 1.96
N ILE A 10 -4.10 -40.02 1.06
CA ILE A 10 -3.25 -39.04 0.41
C ILE A 10 -4.14 -38.34 -0.62
N THR A 11 -4.77 -37.24 -0.24
CA THR A 11 -5.34 -36.30 -1.22
C THR A 11 -4.88 -34.88 -0.92
N LEU A 12 -3.81 -34.55 -1.64
CA LEU A 12 -3.47 -33.24 -2.18
C LEU A 12 -3.54 -32.05 -1.21
N ILE A 13 -2.41 -31.84 -0.53
CA ILE A 13 -1.90 -30.48 -0.35
C ILE A 13 -1.58 -29.99 -1.77
N SER A 14 -2.54 -29.34 -2.44
CA SER A 14 -2.23 -28.46 -3.55
C SER A 14 -1.44 -27.29 -2.98
N ILE A 15 -0.12 -27.48 -2.89
CA ILE A 15 0.82 -26.37 -2.85
C ILE A 15 0.62 -25.67 -4.19
N SER A 16 -0.37 -24.78 -4.23
CA SER A 16 -0.44 -23.75 -5.25
C SER A 16 0.84 -22.94 -5.06
N CYS A 17 1.87 -23.31 -5.81
CA CYS A 17 2.84 -22.35 -6.29
C CYS A 17 2.06 -21.40 -7.19
N ALA A 18 1.30 -20.50 -6.57
CA ALA A 18 0.86 -19.27 -7.19
C ALA A 18 2.14 -18.46 -7.42
N ASN A 19 2.85 -18.80 -8.50
CA ASN A 19 3.77 -17.89 -9.13
C ASN A 19 2.91 -16.69 -9.50
N ALA A 20 2.93 -15.68 -8.63
CA ALA A 20 2.16 -14.47 -8.85
C ALA A 20 2.61 -13.90 -10.21
N TYR A 21 1.70 -13.98 -11.18
CA TYR A 21 1.97 -13.55 -12.54
C TYR A 21 2.20 -12.05 -12.52
N MET A 22 3.36 -11.63 -13.03
CA MET A 22 3.69 -10.21 -13.15
C MET A 22 2.92 -9.65 -14.34
N ILE A 23 2.26 -8.52 -14.15
CA ILE A 23 1.55 -7.81 -15.20
C ILE A 23 2.59 -7.27 -16.19
N LYS A 24 2.34 -7.45 -17.49
CA LYS A 24 3.17 -6.91 -18.58
C LYS A 24 2.57 -5.60 -19.09
N GLY A 25 3.41 -4.72 -19.63
CA GLY A 25 2.99 -3.44 -20.21
C GLY A 25 3.81 -2.27 -19.69
N GLU A 26 3.23 -1.07 -19.77
CA GLU A 26 3.91 0.20 -19.45
C GLU A 26 3.15 1.10 -18.46
N ARG A 27 1.96 0.65 -18.01
CA ARG A 27 1.09 1.42 -17.12
C ARG A 27 1.68 1.52 -15.71
N LYS A 28 1.74 2.74 -15.19
CA LYS A 28 2.22 3.03 -13.82
C LYS A 28 1.46 2.25 -12.75
N GLU A 29 0.14 2.18 -12.86
CA GLU A 29 -0.71 1.45 -11.91
C GLU A 29 -0.39 -0.05 -11.87
N ASP A 30 -0.09 -0.64 -13.03
CA ASP A 30 0.28 -2.05 -13.12
C ASP A 30 1.71 -2.28 -12.60
N ALA A 31 2.60 -1.30 -12.76
CA ALA A 31 3.91 -1.31 -12.11
C ALA A 31 3.78 -1.31 -10.59
N ILE A 32 2.86 -0.50 -10.03
CA ILE A 32 2.54 -0.47 -8.59
C ILE A 32 2.02 -1.85 -8.13
N LYS A 33 1.11 -2.48 -8.87
CA LYS A 33 0.61 -3.84 -8.55
C LYS A 33 1.73 -4.87 -8.55
N ASN A 34 2.63 -4.81 -9.54
CA ASN A 34 3.80 -5.69 -9.64
C ASN A 34 4.72 -5.58 -8.42
N ILE A 35 5.06 -4.36 -8.01
CA ILE A 35 5.93 -4.14 -6.84
C ILE A 35 5.23 -4.49 -5.53
N ILE A 36 3.89 -4.36 -5.43
CA ILE A 36 3.11 -4.86 -4.28
C ILE A 36 3.21 -6.39 -4.19
N ILE A 37 3.02 -7.09 -5.32
CA ILE A 37 3.14 -8.55 -5.40
C ILE A 37 4.52 -9.00 -4.89
N ASP A 38 5.58 -8.37 -5.39
CA ASP A 38 6.95 -8.62 -4.93
C ASP A 38 7.12 -8.32 -3.44
N PHE A 39 6.68 -7.14 -3.01
CA PHE A 39 6.82 -6.68 -1.63
C PHE A 39 6.22 -7.68 -0.66
N THR A 40 5.09 -8.30 -1.00
CA THR A 40 4.43 -9.30 -0.13
C THR A 40 5.26 -10.56 0.14
N LYS A 41 6.26 -10.86 -0.70
CA LYS A 41 7.18 -11.99 -0.55
C LYS A 41 8.32 -11.69 0.44
N THR A 42 8.49 -10.44 0.86
CA THR A 42 9.55 -10.03 1.79
C THR A 42 9.31 -10.59 3.18
N LYS A 43 10.31 -11.27 3.75
CA LYS A 43 10.28 -11.73 5.16
C LYS A 43 10.21 -10.52 6.10
N ASN A 44 9.43 -10.64 7.19
CA ASN A 44 9.18 -9.62 8.23
C ASN A 44 8.20 -8.49 7.89
N ASN A 45 7.38 -8.63 6.86
CA ASN A 45 6.25 -7.72 6.67
C ASN A 45 5.12 -8.14 7.62
N LYS A 46 4.78 -7.27 8.57
CA LYS A 46 3.67 -7.48 9.51
C LYS A 46 2.35 -7.71 8.73
N ILE A 47 1.55 -8.65 9.22
CA ILE A 47 0.19 -8.90 8.72
C ILE A 47 -0.68 -7.73 9.22
N GLU A 48 -1.66 -7.30 8.42
CA GLU A 48 -2.55 -6.17 8.75
C GLU A 48 -1.90 -4.78 8.75
N SER A 49 -0.61 -4.67 8.40
CA SER A 49 0.03 -3.37 8.20
C SER A 49 -0.49 -2.63 6.98
N ILE A 50 -0.43 -1.30 7.09
CA ILE A 50 -0.77 -0.36 6.03
C ILE A 50 0.52 0.21 5.47
N TYR A 51 0.64 0.20 4.15
CA TYR A 51 1.81 0.70 3.44
C TYR A 51 1.42 1.85 2.53
N GLU A 52 2.18 2.92 2.59
CA GLU A 52 2.14 3.99 1.61
C GLU A 52 3.19 3.72 0.54
N ILE A 53 2.83 3.99 -0.70
CA ILE A 53 3.70 3.94 -1.87
C ILE A 53 3.81 5.37 -2.38
N THR A 54 4.99 5.94 -2.22
CA THR A 54 5.28 7.30 -2.71
C THR A 54 6.07 7.21 -4.00
N GLU A 55 5.59 7.89 -5.04
CA GLU A 55 6.38 8.10 -6.25
C GLU A 55 7.48 9.12 -5.97
N LEU A 56 8.72 8.73 -6.19
CA LEU A 56 9.90 9.59 -6.13
C LEU A 56 10.09 10.30 -7.47
N LYS A 57 11.16 11.09 -7.60
CA LYS A 57 11.52 11.70 -8.89
C LYS A 57 11.82 10.61 -9.93
N SER A 58 10.82 10.28 -10.73
CA SER A 58 10.91 9.39 -11.88
C SER A 58 11.70 10.03 -13.03
N SER A 59 12.20 9.20 -13.95
CA SER A 59 12.83 9.65 -15.20
C SER A 59 12.00 9.22 -16.41
N ASP A 60 12.42 9.57 -17.62
CA ASP A 60 11.76 9.12 -18.85
C ASP A 60 11.78 7.60 -19.03
N LYS A 61 12.74 6.91 -18.38
CA LYS A 61 12.94 5.46 -18.52
C LYS A 61 12.46 4.66 -17.33
N LEU A 62 12.39 5.28 -16.15
CA LEU A 62 12.14 4.59 -14.89
C LEU A 62 11.02 5.25 -14.09
N TYR A 63 10.14 4.44 -13.53
CA TYR A 63 9.39 4.81 -12.34
C TYR A 63 10.25 4.55 -11.10
N ALA A 64 10.16 5.42 -10.09
CA ALA A 64 10.81 5.23 -8.81
C ALA A 64 9.77 5.30 -7.69
N PHE A 65 9.70 4.27 -6.85
CA PHE A 65 8.74 4.19 -5.75
C PHE A 65 9.44 3.86 -4.44
N VAL A 66 8.91 4.36 -3.33
CA VAL A 66 9.29 3.94 -1.98
C VAL A 66 8.08 3.43 -1.22
N PHE A 67 8.26 2.31 -0.52
CA PHE A 67 7.30 1.78 0.44
C PHE A 67 7.71 2.18 1.85
N ASN A 68 6.75 2.69 2.61
CA ASN A 68 6.87 2.94 4.05
C ASN A 68 5.61 2.46 4.79
N GLU A 69 5.78 1.94 6.00
CA GLU A 69 4.64 1.63 6.87
C GLU A 69 4.01 2.95 7.34
N ARG A 70 2.70 3.09 7.16
CA ARG A 70 1.95 4.29 7.53
C ARG A 70 0.93 3.96 8.63
N LYS A 71 0.91 4.79 9.68
CA LYS A 71 0.03 4.58 10.84
C LYS A 71 -1.27 5.38 10.75
N TRP A 72 -1.24 6.58 10.15
CA TRP A 72 -2.40 7.45 10.01
C TRP A 72 -2.21 8.50 8.91
N TYR A 73 -3.31 9.15 8.53
CA TYR A 73 -3.39 10.30 7.63
C TYR A 73 -4.17 11.43 8.32
N THR A 74 -3.69 12.66 8.14
CA THR A 74 -4.44 13.87 8.47
C THR A 74 -4.81 14.55 7.15
N PRO A 75 -6.07 14.43 6.70
CA PRO A 75 -6.53 15.18 5.56
C PRO A 75 -6.52 16.68 5.87
N LYS A 76 -6.16 17.48 4.88
CA LYS A 76 -6.21 18.94 4.91
C LYS A 76 -7.64 19.41 4.63
N GLN A 77 -7.93 20.69 4.90
CA GLN A 77 -9.22 21.27 4.54
C GLN A 77 -9.51 21.19 3.03
N SER A 78 -8.47 21.21 2.20
CA SER A 78 -8.57 21.06 0.74
C SER A 78 -8.88 19.63 0.28
N ASP A 79 -8.73 18.63 1.14
CA ASP A 79 -8.91 17.21 0.78
C ASP A 79 -10.40 16.85 0.90
N THR A 80 -11.17 17.15 -0.16
CA THR A 80 -12.61 16.90 -0.22
C THR A 80 -12.93 15.68 -1.08
N ILE A 81 -14.02 14.98 -0.78
CA ILE A 81 -14.56 13.93 -1.65
C ILE A 81 -14.84 14.54 -3.04
N ASN A 82 -14.47 13.81 -4.09
CA ASN A 82 -14.45 14.23 -5.49
C ASN A 82 -13.51 15.41 -5.80
N GLY A 83 -12.70 15.83 -4.83
CA GLY A 83 -11.68 16.86 -4.99
C GLY A 83 -10.34 16.29 -5.44
N LYS A 84 -9.52 17.16 -6.04
CA LYS A 84 -8.10 16.89 -6.27
C LYS A 84 -7.30 17.22 -5.01
N THR A 85 -6.20 16.52 -4.82
CA THR A 85 -5.27 16.72 -3.71
C THR A 85 -3.84 16.71 -4.24
N LYS A 86 -2.90 17.23 -3.45
CA LYS A 86 -1.46 17.20 -3.77
C LYS A 86 -0.70 16.11 -3.02
N SER A 87 -1.28 15.56 -1.95
CA SER A 87 -0.54 14.71 -1.03
C SER A 87 -1.38 13.66 -0.32
N PHE A 88 -2.72 13.78 -0.34
CA PHE A 88 -3.59 12.77 0.23
C PHE A 88 -3.70 11.59 -0.75
N PRO A 89 -3.80 10.33 -0.26
CA PRO A 89 -4.02 9.20 -1.14
C PRO A 89 -5.25 9.42 -2.01
N THR A 90 -5.22 8.87 -3.22
CA THR A 90 -6.35 8.88 -4.15
C THR A 90 -6.68 7.48 -4.63
N SER A 91 -5.78 6.52 -4.39
CA SER A 91 -5.88 5.16 -4.85
C SER A 91 -5.42 4.18 -3.78
N TYR A 92 -5.98 2.98 -3.83
CA TYR A 92 -5.66 1.94 -2.86
C TYR A 92 -5.84 0.54 -3.46
N VAL A 93 -5.24 -0.45 -2.80
CA VAL A 93 -5.57 -1.86 -3.01
C VAL A 93 -5.47 -2.64 -1.70
N GLU A 94 -6.47 -3.47 -1.44
CA GLU A 94 -6.41 -4.49 -0.39
C GLU A 94 -5.85 -5.78 -0.99
N TYR A 95 -4.68 -6.24 -0.51
CA TYR A 95 -4.04 -7.46 -1.03
C TYR A 95 -3.40 -8.26 0.11
N LYS A 96 -3.76 -9.55 0.21
CA LYS A 96 -3.31 -10.46 1.29
C LYS A 96 -3.49 -9.86 2.69
N LYS A 97 -4.69 -9.33 2.97
CA LYS A 97 -5.06 -8.70 4.26
C LYS A 97 -4.21 -7.47 4.64
N ARG A 98 -3.60 -6.81 3.67
CA ARG A 98 -2.84 -5.56 3.85
C ARG A 98 -3.43 -4.49 2.97
N LEU A 99 -3.35 -3.24 3.41
CA LEU A 99 -3.79 -2.08 2.65
C LEU A 99 -2.57 -1.35 2.08
N TYR A 100 -2.59 -1.10 0.78
CA TYR A 100 -1.60 -0.29 0.08
C TYR A 100 -2.27 0.95 -0.45
N LEU A 101 -1.64 2.11 -0.24
CA LEU A 101 -2.16 3.43 -0.56
C LEU A 101 -1.14 4.19 -1.39
N TRP A 102 -1.59 4.96 -2.37
CA TRP A 102 -0.73 5.90 -3.10
C TRP A 102 -1.51 7.12 -3.55
N HIS A 103 -0.76 8.17 -3.86
CA HIS A 103 -1.27 9.35 -4.53
C HIS A 103 -1.07 9.20 -6.04
N ASP A 104 -2.12 9.52 -6.79
CA ASP A 104 -2.09 9.61 -8.25
C ASP A 104 -2.65 10.96 -8.68
N ASN A 105 -1.83 11.76 -9.35
CA ASN A 105 -2.11 13.18 -9.64
C ASN A 105 -3.37 13.38 -10.50
N ASP A 106 -3.73 12.38 -11.29
CA ASP A 106 -4.89 12.41 -12.18
C ASP A 106 -6.17 11.88 -11.52
N SER A 107 -6.06 11.35 -10.30
CA SER A 107 -7.15 10.75 -9.55
C SER A 107 -7.74 11.74 -8.53
N ILE A 108 -9.02 11.54 -8.20
CA ILE A 108 -9.75 12.29 -7.18
C ILE A 108 -9.85 11.48 -5.89
N ILE A 109 -10.12 12.16 -4.76
CA ILE A 109 -10.46 11.48 -3.51
C ILE A 109 -11.86 10.88 -3.65
N SER A 110 -11.95 9.57 -3.81
CA SER A 110 -13.23 8.88 -3.93
C SER A 110 -13.86 8.59 -2.56
N LYS A 111 -15.19 8.45 -2.52
CA LYS A 111 -15.89 7.98 -1.32
C LYS A 111 -15.40 6.59 -0.87
N GLY A 112 -15.16 5.69 -1.83
CA GLY A 112 -14.67 4.34 -1.53
C GLY A 112 -13.30 4.35 -0.83
N LEU A 113 -12.41 5.28 -1.18
CA LEU A 113 -11.17 5.48 -0.44
C LEU A 113 -11.44 5.91 1.01
N ILE A 114 -12.33 6.87 1.24
CA ILE A 114 -12.69 7.33 2.59
C ILE A 114 -13.28 6.19 3.43
N ASP A 115 -14.15 5.37 2.84
CA ASP A 115 -14.73 4.21 3.51
C ASP A 115 -13.64 3.20 3.93
N VAL A 116 -12.63 2.97 3.08
CA VAL A 116 -11.49 2.10 3.40
C VAL A 116 -10.58 2.70 4.47
N LEU A 117 -10.25 3.98 4.39
CA LEU A 117 -9.47 4.65 5.44
C LEU A 117 -10.19 4.62 6.80
N THR A 118 -11.51 4.74 6.79
CA THR A 118 -12.36 4.62 7.99
C THR A 118 -12.36 3.19 8.54
N LYS A 119 -12.56 2.18 7.69
CA LYS A 119 -12.49 0.75 8.05
C LYS A 119 -11.19 0.39 8.76
N TYR A 120 -10.07 0.91 8.27
CA TYR A 120 -8.74 0.68 8.84
C TYR A 120 -8.36 1.65 9.97
N LYS A 121 -9.27 2.54 10.38
CA LYS A 121 -9.04 3.56 11.43
C LYS A 121 -7.79 4.41 11.17
N LEU A 122 -7.53 4.72 9.91
CA LEU A 122 -6.34 5.45 9.45
C LEU A 122 -6.51 6.96 9.48
N MET A 123 -7.72 7.45 9.64
CA MET A 123 -7.97 8.88 9.74
C MET A 123 -7.84 9.30 11.20
N ASP A 124 -7.00 10.29 11.46
CA ASP A 124 -6.95 10.88 12.79
C ASP A 124 -8.33 11.43 13.18
N SER A 125 -8.66 11.27 14.45
CA SER A 125 -9.84 11.78 15.13
C SER A 125 -10.06 13.29 14.94
N THR A 126 -9.06 14.05 14.45
CA THR A 126 -9.22 15.43 13.99
C THR A 126 -10.34 15.60 12.96
N LEU A 127 -10.61 14.62 12.10
CA LEU A 127 -11.78 14.64 11.20
C LEU A 127 -13.10 14.58 11.97
N ILE A 128 -13.20 13.73 13.00
CA ILE A 128 -14.37 13.64 13.89
C ILE A 128 -14.51 14.92 14.72
N LYS A 129 -13.40 15.51 15.18
CA LYS A 129 -13.38 16.81 15.87
C LYS A 129 -13.88 17.91 14.93
N LYS A 130 -13.47 17.91 13.66
CA LYS A 130 -13.95 18.83 12.61
C LYS A 130 -15.44 18.68 12.32
N GLU A 131 -15.94 17.46 12.14
CA GLU A 131 -17.37 17.18 11.92
C GLU A 131 -18.25 17.62 13.10
N ARG A 132 -17.68 17.67 14.31
CA ARG A 132 -18.34 18.13 15.53
C ARG A 132 -18.08 19.60 15.87
N GLY A 133 -17.41 20.36 15.00
CA GLY A 133 -17.11 21.78 15.23
C GLY A 133 -16.08 22.05 16.33
N LEU A 134 -15.32 21.04 16.75
CA LEU A 134 -14.33 21.09 17.83
C LEU A 134 -12.91 21.34 17.30
N PHE A 135 -12.72 22.32 16.41
CA PHE A 135 -11.36 22.76 16.10
C PHE A 135 -10.76 23.47 17.31
N VAL A 136 -9.70 22.87 17.86
CA VAL A 136 -8.91 23.45 18.96
C VAL A 136 -7.53 23.79 18.39
N SER A 137 -7.41 24.97 17.78
CA SER A 137 -6.15 25.64 17.41
C SER A 137 -5.13 24.88 16.53
N GLU A 138 -4.17 25.60 15.96
CA GLU A 138 -3.07 25.03 15.14
C GLU A 138 -2.09 24.16 15.95
N ASP A 139 -2.23 24.12 17.28
CA ASP A 139 -1.31 23.45 18.21
C ASP A 139 -1.66 21.98 18.51
N GLU A 140 -2.80 21.45 18.05
CA GLU A 140 -3.20 20.04 18.23
C GLU A 140 -2.77 19.12 17.07
N ILE A 141 -1.65 19.44 16.40
CA ILE A 141 -1.06 18.56 15.39
C ILE A 141 -0.52 17.31 16.11
N PRO A 142 -0.97 16.09 15.76
CA PRO A 142 -0.39 14.89 16.33
C PRO A 142 1.11 14.87 16.02
N ILE A 143 1.93 14.87 17.08
CA ILE A 143 3.38 14.81 16.96
C ILE A 143 3.72 13.54 16.19
N ILE A 144 4.25 13.72 14.97
CA ILE A 144 4.74 12.66 14.11
C ILE A 144 5.91 11.99 14.85
N LYS A 145 5.64 10.88 15.53
CA LYS A 145 6.71 9.96 15.89
C LYS A 145 7.02 9.12 14.67
N THR A 146 7.91 9.63 13.83
CA THR A 146 8.58 8.82 12.81
C THR A 146 9.23 7.65 13.55
N ASP A 147 8.84 6.43 13.21
CA ASP A 147 9.51 5.26 13.77
C ASP A 147 10.91 5.24 13.16
N GLU A 148 11.94 5.56 13.93
CA GLU A 148 13.34 5.54 13.46
C GLU A 148 13.80 4.14 13.03
N ARG A 149 12.99 3.10 13.31
CA ARG A 149 13.18 1.73 12.80
C ARG A 149 12.40 1.44 11.52
N ALA A 150 11.74 2.44 10.93
CA ALA A 150 11.01 2.30 9.69
C ALA A 150 11.95 1.81 8.58
N ARG A 151 11.54 0.70 7.94
CA ARG A 151 12.27 0.11 6.81
C ARG A 151 11.65 0.64 5.54
N TYR A 152 12.49 1.20 4.69
CA TYR A 152 12.11 1.70 3.38
C TYR A 152 12.49 0.67 2.32
N TYR A 153 11.60 0.47 1.36
CA TYR A 153 11.86 -0.40 0.21
C TYR A 153 11.67 0.41 -1.06
N TYR A 154 12.77 0.63 -1.76
CA TYR A 154 12.80 1.36 -3.02
C TYR A 154 12.64 0.38 -4.17
N TYR A 155 11.85 0.77 -5.15
CA TYR A 155 11.65 0.07 -6.39
C TYR A 155 11.96 0.99 -7.56
N PHE A 156 12.87 0.58 -8.42
CA PHE A 156 13.18 1.25 -9.69
C PHE A 156 12.67 0.37 -10.81
N VAL A 157 11.60 0.78 -11.48
CA VAL A 157 10.85 -0.04 -12.45
C VAL A 157 11.05 0.50 -13.86
N CYS A 158 11.37 -0.38 -14.82
CA CYS A 158 11.49 0.00 -16.23
C CYS A 158 10.13 0.38 -16.82
N LYS A 159 9.98 1.57 -17.40
CA LYS A 159 8.71 2.01 -18.00
C LYS A 159 8.32 1.18 -19.22
N LYS A 160 9.29 0.78 -20.05
CA LYS A 160 9.08 -0.04 -21.25
C LYS A 160 8.73 -1.50 -20.93
N ASN A 161 9.11 -1.97 -19.74
CA ASN A 161 8.77 -3.30 -19.28
C ASN A 161 8.61 -3.30 -17.76
N ILE A 162 7.40 -3.06 -17.28
CA ILE A 162 7.09 -2.93 -15.85
C ILE A 162 7.27 -4.23 -15.04
N SER A 163 7.56 -5.35 -15.72
CA SER A 163 7.92 -6.60 -15.03
C SER A 163 9.39 -6.64 -14.61
N GLU A 164 10.23 -5.74 -15.14
CA GLU A 164 11.64 -5.58 -14.78
C GLU A 164 11.82 -4.44 -13.78
N TYR A 165 12.38 -4.74 -12.62
CA TYR A 165 12.65 -3.77 -11.57
C TYR A 165 13.83 -4.18 -10.68
N VAL A 166 14.42 -3.18 -10.02
CA VAL A 166 15.39 -3.38 -8.94
C VAL A 166 14.76 -2.96 -7.62
N LYS A 167 14.93 -3.80 -6.60
CA LYS A 167 14.48 -3.54 -5.23
C LYS A 167 15.68 -3.28 -4.31
N VAL A 168 15.64 -2.18 -3.57
CA VAL A 168 16.67 -1.79 -2.60
C VAL A 168 16.03 -1.60 -1.24
N LYS A 169 16.63 -2.17 -0.19
CA LYS A 169 16.17 -2.00 1.20
C LYS A 169 17.07 -0.97 1.89
N SER A 170 16.46 -0.04 2.62
CA SER A 170 17.16 0.96 3.43
C SER A 170 16.51 1.09 4.81
N ASN A 171 17.29 1.56 5.78
CA ASN A 171 16.78 2.04 7.07
C ASN A 171 16.71 3.57 7.12
N LYS A 172 17.02 4.24 6.01
CA LYS A 172 16.95 5.70 5.84
C LYS A 172 15.98 6.02 4.71
N PRO A 173 15.15 7.08 4.85
CA PRO A 173 14.31 7.60 3.78
C PRO A 173 15.12 8.22 2.64
#